data_AF-A0A2G9QIX5-F1
#
_entry.id   AF-A0A2G9QIX5-F1
#
_cell.length_a   1.000
_cell.length_b   1.000
_cell.length_c   1.000
_cell.angle_alpha   90.00
_cell.angle_beta   90.00
_cell.angle_gamma   90.00
#
_symmetry.space_group_name_H-M   'P 1'
#
loop_
_entity.id
_entity.type
_entity.pdbx_description
1 polymer ?
#
loop_
_entity_poly.entity_id
_entity_poly.type
_entity_poly.pdbx_seq_one_letter_code
_entity_poly.pdbx_strand_id
1 'polypeptide(L)'
;MITPKIDTRIRNTPAFRTPSMKEPVYTFSANGSPLGGMNELFINLPAGDGKNIRLTAEDMDMANLSRLDKKAFDNIKLLSSRLEKLCKTLK
;
A
#
# COMPACT_ATOMS: atom_id res chain seq x y z
N MET A 1 -21.64 -6.38 -9.56
CA MET A 1 -20.45 -6.08 -8.74
C MET A 1 -20.86 -6.21 -7.28
N ILE A 2 -20.35 -7.21 -6.55
CA ILE A 2 -20.70 -7.46 -5.14
C ILE A 2 -19.63 -6.77 -4.31
N THR A 3 -19.94 -5.61 -3.71
CA THR A 3 -19.08 -5.02 -2.69
C THR A 3 -19.22 -5.87 -1.43
N PRO A 4 -18.15 -6.49 -0.90
CA PRO A 4 -18.23 -7.25 0.33
C PRO A 4 -18.70 -6.32 1.45
N LYS A 5 -19.78 -6.70 2.14
CA LYS A 5 -20.25 -5.96 3.32
C LYS A 5 -19.22 -6.12 4.42
N ILE A 6 -18.65 -5.00 4.87
CA ILE A 6 -17.84 -4.97 6.09
C ILE A 6 -18.76 -5.34 7.25
N ASP A 7 -18.42 -6.42 7.95
CA ASP A 7 -19.19 -6.84 9.12
C ASP A 7 -18.94 -5.87 10.27
N THR A 8 -19.94 -5.03 10.58
CA THR A 8 -19.89 -4.05 11.66
C THR A 8 -19.85 -4.69 13.05
N ARG A 9 -20.03 -6.02 13.14
CA ARG A 9 -19.87 -6.81 14.37
C ARG A 9 -18.43 -7.22 14.63
N ILE A 10 -17.49 -6.90 13.73
CA ILE A 10 -16.04 -6.94 14.00
C ILE A 10 -15.70 -5.79 14.97
N ARG A 11 -16.24 -5.92 16.18
CA ARG A 11 -15.98 -5.09 17.34
C ARG A 11 -14.68 -5.66 17.92
N ASN A 12 -13.61 -4.86 17.91
CA ASN A 12 -12.29 -5.14 18.47
C ASN A 12 -11.26 -5.81 17.53
N THR A 13 -11.07 -5.31 16.31
CA THR A 13 -9.71 -5.38 15.73
C THR A 13 -8.81 -4.41 16.50
N PRO A 14 -7.65 -4.84 17.02
CA PRO A 14 -6.65 -3.94 17.59
C PRO A 14 -6.39 -2.79 16.62
N ALA A 15 -6.24 -1.56 17.13
CA ALA A 15 -6.07 -0.36 16.31
C ALA A 15 -4.88 -0.47 15.32
N PHE A 16 -3.93 -1.37 15.59
CA PHE A 16 -2.84 -1.75 14.71
C PHE A 16 -2.73 -3.28 14.67
N ARG A 17 -2.99 -3.87 13.50
CA ARG A 17 -2.64 -5.27 13.23
C ARG A 17 -1.99 -5.38 11.85
N THR A 18 -1.06 -6.30 11.72
CA THR A 18 -0.50 -6.66 10.41
C THR A 18 -1.42 -7.66 9.73
N PRO A 19 -1.77 -7.48 8.45
CA PRO A 19 -2.53 -8.49 7.70
C PRO A 19 -1.80 -9.85 7.69
N SER A 20 -2.57 -10.94 7.75
CA SER A 20 -2.03 -12.30 7.60
C SER A 20 -1.61 -12.57 6.15
N MET A 21 -0.74 -13.56 5.95
CA MET A 21 -0.32 -13.95 4.61
C MET A 21 -1.55 -14.37 3.78
N LYS A 22 -1.74 -13.73 2.61
CA LYS A 22 -2.88 -13.91 1.69
C LYS A 22 -4.25 -13.44 2.23
N GLU A 23 -4.28 -12.65 3.29
CA GLU A 23 -5.51 -12.00 3.73
C GLU A 23 -5.98 -10.98 2.67
N PRO A 24 -7.27 -11.00 2.25
CA PRO A 24 -7.80 -9.98 1.36
C PRO A 24 -7.88 -8.64 2.09
N VAL A 25 -7.10 -7.66 1.63
CA VAL A 25 -7.06 -6.30 2.18
C VAL A 25 -7.78 -5.35 1.22
N TYR A 26 -8.82 -4.68 1.70
CA TYR A 26 -9.55 -3.66 0.96
C TYR A 26 -9.02 -2.28 1.33
N THR A 27 -8.80 -1.42 0.32
CA THR A 27 -8.38 -0.02 0.55
C THR A 27 -9.60 0.88 0.50
N PHE A 28 -9.77 1.67 1.57
CA PHE A 28 -10.82 2.67 1.68
C PHE A 28 -10.19 4.06 1.71
N SER A 29 -10.88 5.03 1.14
CA SER A 29 -10.50 6.43 1.32
C SER A 29 -10.80 6.88 2.75
N ALA A 30 -10.20 8.01 3.17
CA ALA A 30 -10.45 8.61 4.50
C ALA A 30 -11.94 8.93 4.74
N ASN A 31 -12.75 9.07 3.70
CA ASN A 31 -14.20 9.27 3.79
C ASN A 31 -15.02 7.96 3.88
N GLY A 32 -14.36 6.79 3.92
CA GLY A 32 -15.00 5.48 4.05
C GLY A 32 -15.44 4.83 2.74
N SER A 33 -15.27 5.47 1.58
CA SER A 33 -15.60 4.84 0.30
C SER A 33 -14.55 3.82 -0.13
N PRO A 34 -14.93 2.61 -0.58
CA PRO A 34 -14.00 1.71 -1.26
C PRO A 34 -13.37 2.40 -2.46
N LEU A 35 -12.05 2.29 -2.63
CA LEU A 35 -11.38 2.85 -3.81
C LEU A 35 -11.56 1.89 -4.99
N GLY A 36 -12.31 2.33 -6.01
CA GLY A 36 -12.48 1.61 -7.29
C GLY A 36 -11.45 2.04 -8.35
N GLY A 37 -11.44 1.37 -9.50
CA GLY A 37 -10.62 1.78 -10.66
C GLY A 37 -9.12 1.44 -10.57
N MET A 38 -8.75 0.46 -9.74
CA MET A 38 -7.35 0.05 -9.57
C MET A 38 -6.90 -0.87 -10.72
N ASN A 39 -6.72 -0.30 -11.92
CA ASN A 39 -6.18 -1.03 -13.08
C ASN A 39 -4.65 -0.97 -13.15
N GLU A 40 -4.03 -0.09 -12.36
CA GLU A 40 -2.59 0.13 -12.35
C GLU A 40 -1.95 -0.44 -11.09
N LEU A 41 -0.71 -0.95 -11.23
CA LEU A 41 0.11 -1.38 -10.11
C LEU A 41 0.45 -0.17 -9.22
N PHE A 42 0.26 -0.33 -7.91
CA PHE A 42 0.65 0.68 -6.93
C PHE A 42 1.28 0.02 -5.71
N ILE A 43 2.05 0.80 -4.96
CA ILE A 43 2.62 0.40 -3.67
C ILE A 43 2.05 1.27 -2.56
N ASN A 44 1.86 0.67 -1.38
CA ASN A 44 1.51 1.38 -0.16
C ASN A 44 2.75 1.55 0.71
N LEU A 45 3.10 2.80 1.01
CA LEU A 45 4.21 3.16 1.87
C LEU A 45 3.69 3.60 3.24
N PRO A 46 4.13 2.96 4.34
CA PRO A 46 3.78 3.40 5.68
C PRO A 46 4.28 4.82 5.93
N ALA A 47 3.38 5.72 6.33
CA ALA A 47 3.66 7.13 6.63
C ALA A 47 3.50 7.48 8.12
N GLY A 48 3.42 6.45 8.99
CA GLY A 48 3.17 6.61 10.42
C GLY A 48 1.67 6.68 10.76
N ASP A 49 1.33 6.52 12.03
CA ASP A 49 -0.05 6.65 12.58
C ASP A 49 -1.13 5.83 11.84
N GLY A 50 -0.74 4.70 11.26
CA GLY A 50 -1.65 3.82 10.49
C GLY A 50 -1.99 4.36 9.10
N LYS A 51 -1.42 5.51 8.72
CA LYS A 51 -1.55 6.09 7.39
C LYS A 51 -0.58 5.39 6.44
N ASN A 52 -1.07 5.14 5.23
CA ASN A 52 -0.24 4.74 4.11
C ASN A 52 -0.36 5.78 3.01
N ILE A 53 0.76 6.11 2.38
CA ILE A 53 0.79 6.88 1.13
C ILE A 53 0.79 5.87 0.00
N ARG A 54 -0.14 6.05 -0.94
CA ARG A 54 -0.18 5.26 -2.16
C ARG A 54 0.70 5.93 -3.21
N LEU A 55 1.54 5.15 -3.88
CA LEU A 55 2.29 5.58 -5.05
C LEU A 55 2.00 4.66 -6.23
N THR A 56 1.61 5.24 -7.36
CA THR A 56 1.56 4.57 -8.67
C THR A 56 2.93 4.60 -9.34
N ALA A 57 3.05 3.98 -10.52
CA ALA A 57 4.29 4.07 -11.31
C ALA A 57 4.51 5.52 -11.80
N GLU A 58 3.43 6.21 -12.18
CA GLU A 58 3.48 7.62 -12.61
C GLU A 58 3.89 8.56 -11.47
N ASP A 59 3.52 8.24 -10.22
CA ASP A 59 3.89 9.04 -9.05
C ASP A 59 5.38 8.93 -8.66
N MET A 60 6.14 7.99 -9.25
CA MET A 60 7.55 7.75 -8.94
C MET A 60 8.50 8.78 -9.55
N ASP A 61 8.27 10.06 -9.25
CA ASP A 61 9.14 11.17 -9.59
C ASP A 61 9.87 11.72 -8.35
N MET A 62 11.07 12.27 -8.55
CA MET A 62 11.93 12.81 -7.51
C MET A 62 11.25 13.91 -6.70
N ALA A 63 10.36 14.70 -7.34
CA ALA A 63 9.56 15.72 -6.69
C ALA A 63 8.60 15.12 -5.64
N ASN A 64 7.90 14.04 -5.97
CA ASN A 64 6.96 13.37 -5.07
C ASN A 64 7.66 12.58 -3.95
N LEU A 65 8.82 11.99 -4.27
CA LEU A 65 9.61 11.21 -3.32
C LEU A 65 10.35 12.08 -2.29
N SER A 66 10.63 13.35 -2.60
CA SER A 66 11.34 14.29 -1.70
C SER A 66 10.59 14.59 -0.40
N ARG A 67 9.28 14.35 -0.36
CA ARG A 67 8.41 14.61 0.80
C ARG A 67 8.26 13.39 1.72
N LEU A 68 8.85 12.26 1.36
CA LEU A 68 8.78 11.04 2.16
C LEU A 68 9.75 11.10 3.34
N ASP A 69 9.42 10.40 4.41
CA ASP A 69 10.35 10.23 5.53
C ASP A 69 11.56 9.37 5.10
N LYS A 70 12.65 9.47 5.86
CA LYS A 70 13.89 8.73 5.57
C LYS A 70 13.65 7.21 5.53
N LYS A 71 12.77 6.71 6.40
CA LYS A 71 12.47 5.28 6.52
C LYS A 71 11.75 4.74 5.28
N ALA A 72 10.80 5.48 4.74
CA ALA A 72 10.09 5.15 3.51
C ALA A 72 11.05 5.17 2.33
N PHE A 73 11.97 6.13 2.27
CA PHE A 73 12.98 6.17 1.22
C PHE A 73 13.93 4.94 1.25
N ASP A 74 14.39 4.55 2.44
CA ASP A 74 15.21 3.35 2.61
C ASP A 74 14.45 2.07 2.22
N ASN A 75 13.15 1.99 2.54
CA ASN A 75 12.29 0.88 2.12
C ASN A 75 12.13 0.82 0.59
N ILE A 76 11.94 1.96 -0.08
CA ILE A 76 11.84 2.02 -1.56
C ILE A 76 13.14 1.54 -2.20
N LYS A 77 14.30 1.99 -1.70
CA LYS A 77 15.61 1.53 -2.19
C LYS A 77 15.76 0.01 -2.04
N LEU A 78 15.40 -0.53 -0.87
CA LEU A 78 15.45 -1.97 -0.64
C LEU A 78 14.53 -2.72 -1.61
N LEU A 79 13.29 -2.23 -1.79
CA LEU A 79 12.33 -2.82 -2.72
C LEU A 79 12.86 -2.80 -4.16
N SER A 80 13.36 -1.66 -4.64
CA SER A 80 13.95 -1.50 -5.96
C SER A 80 15.07 -2.52 -6.21
N SER A 81 16.02 -2.64 -5.27
CA SER A 81 17.13 -3.59 -5.39
C SER A 81 16.67 -5.06 -5.47
N ARG A 82 15.56 -5.41 -4.81
CA ARG A 82 14.99 -6.76 -4.82
C ARG A 82 14.21 -7.02 -6.11
N LEU A 83 13.42 -6.05 -6.56
CA LEU A 83 12.69 -6.13 -7.83
C LEU A 83 13.66 -6.26 -8.99
N GLU A 84 14.73 -5.48 -9.03
CA GLU A 84 15.75 -5.57 -10.08
C GLU A 84 16.38 -6.97 -10.15
N LYS A 85 16.72 -7.56 -8.99
CA LYS A 85 17.23 -8.94 -8.92
C LYS A 85 16.21 -9.97 -9.42
N LEU A 86 14.94 -9.81 -9.04
CA LEU A 86 13.86 -10.70 -9.48
C LEU A 86 13.62 -10.59 -10.99
N CYS A 87 13.54 -9.38 -11.53
CA CYS A 87 13.34 -9.15 -12.97
C CYS A 87 14.50 -9.72 -13.80
N LYS A 88 15.73 -9.73 -13.28
CA LYS A 88 16.87 -10.39 -13.96
C LYS A 88 16.75 -11.92 -13.97
N THR A 89 16.04 -12.48 -12.99
CA THR A 89 15.85 -13.94 -12.84
C THR A 89 14.63 -14.42 -13.62
N LEU A 90 13.58 -13.61 -13.67
CA LEU A 90 12.38 -13.82 -14.45
C LEU A 90 12.70 -13.52 -15.93
N LYS A 91 13.19 -14.53 -16.64
CA LYS A 91 13.25 -14.54 -18.11
C LYS A 91 11.98 -15.13 -18.69
#